data_AF-A0A2Z3N7U3-F1
#
_entry.id   AF-A0A2Z3N7U3-F1
#
_cell.length_a   1.000
_cell.length_b   1.000
_cell.length_c   1.000
_cell.angle_alpha   90.00
_cell.angle_beta   90.00
_cell.angle_gamma   90.00
#
_symmetry.space_group_name_H-M   'P 1'
#
loop_
_entity.id
_entity.type
_entity.pdbx_description
1 polymer ?
#
loop_
_entity_poly.entity_id
_entity_poly.type
_entity_poly.pdbx_seq_one_letter_code
_entity_poly.pdbx_strand_id
1 'polypeptide(L)'
;MEELAKHIPNIPIDRGYWFVRTNSGEYYDHFVHDGFIGIGWNQIELKHLHDHRPLEDIVREKYKNENRPKYVANQIKAFCHDIKKGDVVLIPSNKSAYIHFGIIQDETPYEENIPIEIEDMDEHSEWFFEYEGVCPYRKRRKVKWIKVVRRDHLDPQLYRLIYSQHTISKADGYAEYIDKALFDFYIKGDKCHFILHVRKKDHIKAHHFISFMSDLFALADSHFDDEIDIKINVQSPGAIELIGYIPAIIMIAVALVGIIGGRVKFFGIEFDTPGIVGRLLEWQKLKQQGQTQEGVNEPTDEQKERLIMNAENLEIQLPGQLQKSLQAYVESLSKQTSLPVEAKDEKKEE
;
A
#
# COMPACT_ATOMS: atom_id res chain seq x y z
N MET A 1 9.73 -13.42 15.38
CA MET A 1 8.43 -12.90 14.93
C MET A 1 8.36 -11.38 15.08
N GLU A 2 8.54 -10.85 16.29
CA GLU A 2 8.56 -9.40 16.53
C GLU A 2 9.62 -8.66 15.70
N GLU A 3 10.83 -9.21 15.58
CA GLU A 3 11.88 -8.61 14.73
C GLU A 3 11.52 -8.61 13.24
N LEU A 4 10.92 -9.70 12.73
CA LEU A 4 10.45 -9.74 11.34
C LEU A 4 9.31 -8.74 11.10
N ALA A 5 8.41 -8.57 12.07
CA ALA A 5 7.30 -7.63 11.98
C ALA A 5 7.77 -6.17 11.79
N LYS A 6 8.95 -5.79 12.31
CA LYS A 6 9.56 -4.46 12.09
C LYS A 6 9.92 -4.19 10.63
N HIS A 7 10.06 -5.23 9.82
CA HIS A 7 10.37 -5.13 8.39
C HIS A 7 9.12 -5.20 7.50
N ILE A 8 7.93 -5.40 8.07
CA ILE A 8 6.66 -5.43 7.34
C ILE A 8 6.10 -4.00 7.25
N PRO A 9 5.58 -3.55 6.09
CA PRO A 9 4.94 -2.25 5.97
C PRO A 9 3.84 -2.08 7.02
N ASN A 10 3.97 -1.04 7.86
CA ASN A 10 2.95 -0.68 8.85
C ASN A 10 2.13 0.51 8.31
N ILE A 11 0.83 0.29 8.15
CA ILE A 11 -0.13 1.29 7.70
C ILE A 11 -0.79 1.91 8.94
N PRO A 12 -0.66 3.24 9.16
CA PRO A 12 -1.36 3.92 10.26
C PRO A 12 -2.87 3.74 10.14
N ILE A 13 -3.54 3.50 11.28
CA ILE A 13 -4.99 3.27 11.34
C ILE A 13 -5.76 4.54 10.92
N ASP A 14 -5.21 5.70 11.23
CA ASP A 14 -5.76 7.04 11.02
C ASP A 14 -5.35 7.68 9.68
N ARG A 15 -4.63 6.96 8.81
CA ARG A 15 -4.24 7.44 7.49
C ARG A 15 -5.47 7.85 6.67
N GLY A 16 -5.48 9.08 6.15
CA GLY A 16 -6.49 9.57 5.22
C GLY A 16 -6.23 9.13 3.79
N TYR A 17 -7.31 8.99 3.01
CA TYR A 17 -7.24 8.64 1.60
C TYR A 17 -7.99 9.67 0.77
N TRP A 18 -7.39 10.08 -0.35
CA TRP A 18 -7.92 11.14 -1.20
C TRP A 18 -7.81 10.77 -2.66
N PHE A 19 -8.82 11.14 -3.44
CA PHE A 19 -8.78 11.07 -4.89
C PHE A 19 -8.81 12.48 -5.45
N VAL A 20 -7.80 12.83 -6.25
CA VAL A 20 -7.62 14.17 -6.81
C VAL A 20 -7.62 14.09 -8.33
N ARG A 21 -8.48 14.87 -8.97
CA ARG A 21 -8.59 14.92 -10.43
C ARG A 21 -7.45 15.74 -11.02
N THR A 22 -7.07 15.36 -12.23
CA THR A 22 -5.95 15.92 -13.02
C THR A 22 -6.47 16.73 -14.21
N ASN A 23 -7.65 17.32 -14.09
CA ASN A 23 -8.39 17.97 -15.17
C ASN A 23 -8.52 17.09 -16.43
N SER A 24 -9.31 16.02 -16.36
CA SER A 24 -9.44 15.03 -17.44
C SER A 24 -8.13 14.36 -17.90
N GLY A 25 -7.07 14.46 -17.09
CA GLY A 25 -5.76 13.90 -17.37
C GLY A 25 -4.76 14.90 -17.96
N GLU A 26 -5.16 16.15 -18.19
CA GLU A 26 -4.31 17.20 -18.74
C GLU A 26 -3.06 17.44 -17.89
N TYR A 27 -3.21 17.55 -16.56
CA TYR A 27 -2.10 17.85 -15.65
C TYR A 27 -1.50 16.61 -14.99
N TYR A 28 -1.89 15.42 -15.44
CA TYR A 28 -1.43 14.16 -14.83
C TYR A 28 0.08 14.00 -14.94
N ASP A 29 0.68 14.24 -16.12
CA ASP A 29 2.11 14.03 -16.33
C ASP A 29 2.94 15.02 -15.51
N HIS A 30 2.50 16.28 -15.38
CA HIS A 30 3.13 17.26 -14.48
C HIS A 30 3.11 16.79 -13.03
N PHE A 31 1.95 16.36 -12.53
CA PHE A 31 1.81 15.90 -11.16
C PHE A 31 2.76 14.72 -10.86
N VAL A 32 2.83 13.77 -11.80
CA VAL A 32 3.67 12.58 -11.66
C VAL A 32 5.17 12.92 -11.75
N HIS A 33 5.58 13.62 -12.80
CA HIS A 33 7.01 13.90 -13.04
C HIS A 33 7.60 14.88 -12.03
N ASP A 34 6.85 15.91 -11.65
CA ASP A 34 7.33 16.96 -10.76
C ASP A 34 7.03 16.66 -9.27
N GLY A 35 6.33 15.56 -8.98
CA GLY A 35 6.11 15.08 -7.62
C GLY A 35 5.17 15.96 -6.79
N PHE A 36 4.05 16.40 -7.38
CA PHE A 36 3.04 17.20 -6.68
C PHE A 36 1.62 16.87 -7.10
N ILE A 37 0.64 17.35 -6.33
CA ILE A 37 -0.74 17.54 -6.76
C ILE A 37 -1.10 19.02 -6.60
N GLY A 38 -1.95 19.53 -7.49
CA GLY A 38 -2.40 20.92 -7.46
C GLY A 38 -3.92 21.03 -7.46
N ILE A 39 -4.41 22.17 -6.99
CA ILE A 39 -5.80 22.61 -7.18
C ILE A 39 -5.79 24.04 -7.73
N GLY A 40 -6.73 24.30 -8.63
CA GLY A 40 -7.00 25.63 -9.16
C GLY A 40 -7.60 26.61 -8.15
N TRP A 41 -8.43 27.51 -8.64
CA TRP A 41 -8.99 28.65 -7.91
C TRP A 41 -7.88 29.60 -7.44
N ASN A 42 -6.95 29.96 -8.31
CA ASN A 42 -5.72 30.70 -8.03
C ASN A 42 -5.93 32.09 -7.43
N GLN A 43 -7.07 32.75 -7.71
CA GLN A 43 -7.41 34.03 -7.04
C GLN A 43 -7.60 33.86 -5.52
N ILE A 44 -7.92 32.64 -5.06
CA ILE A 44 -7.95 32.26 -3.65
C ILE A 44 -6.58 31.72 -3.28
N GLU A 45 -5.71 32.64 -2.87
CA GLU A 45 -4.38 32.35 -2.32
C GLU A 45 -4.45 31.82 -0.87
N LEU A 46 -3.39 31.16 -0.40
CA LEU A 46 -3.28 30.57 0.95
C LEU A 46 -3.50 31.59 2.06
N LYS A 47 -3.09 32.86 1.87
CA LYS A 47 -3.33 33.94 2.85
C LYS A 47 -4.81 34.14 3.18
N HIS A 48 -5.72 33.85 2.23
CA HIS A 48 -7.15 33.99 2.44
C HIS A 48 -7.73 32.89 3.34
N LEU A 49 -7.02 31.78 3.56
CA LEU A 49 -7.42 30.72 4.49
C LEU A 49 -7.32 31.16 5.96
N HIS A 50 -6.59 32.24 6.22
CA HIS A 50 -6.43 32.83 7.55
C HIS A 50 -7.37 34.03 7.78
N ASP A 51 -8.22 34.37 6.81
CA ASP A 51 -9.23 35.42 6.97
C ASP A 51 -10.29 34.96 8.01
N HIS A 52 -10.84 35.91 8.76
CA HIS A 52 -11.91 35.64 9.73
C HIS A 52 -13.26 35.40 9.05
N ARG A 53 -13.41 35.82 7.79
CA ARG A 53 -14.62 35.60 7.00
C ARG A 53 -14.73 34.14 6.54
N PRO A 54 -15.95 33.62 6.38
CA PRO A 54 -16.16 32.32 5.74
C PRO A 54 -15.53 32.27 4.36
N LEU A 55 -14.80 31.19 4.05
CA LEU A 55 -14.14 31.02 2.76
C LEU A 55 -15.12 31.08 1.57
N GLU A 56 -16.37 30.66 1.77
CA GLU A 56 -17.45 30.78 0.78
C GLU A 56 -17.68 32.25 0.35
N ASP A 57 -17.62 33.20 1.28
CA ASP A 57 -17.84 34.62 0.99
C ASP A 57 -16.69 35.21 0.18
N ILE A 58 -15.46 34.79 0.48
CA ILE A 58 -14.26 35.17 -0.28
C ILE A 58 -14.32 34.60 -1.70
N VAL A 59 -14.82 33.37 -1.86
CA VAL A 59 -15.05 32.77 -3.18
C VAL A 59 -16.07 33.59 -3.97
N ARG A 60 -17.20 33.99 -3.36
CA ARG A 60 -18.22 34.84 -4.03
C ARG A 60 -17.66 36.18 -4.48
N GLU A 61 -16.78 36.77 -3.68
CA GLU A 61 -16.17 38.06 -3.97
C GLU A 61 -15.23 37.99 -5.19
N LYS A 62 -14.38 36.96 -5.23
CA LYS A 62 -13.36 36.80 -6.27
C LYS A 62 -13.90 36.16 -7.55
N TYR A 63 -14.76 35.16 -7.43
CA TYR A 63 -15.39 34.46 -8.56
C TYR A 63 -16.86 34.82 -8.68
N LYS A 64 -17.15 36.04 -9.16
CA LYS A 64 -18.53 36.58 -9.22
C LYS A 64 -19.48 35.75 -10.09
N ASN A 65 -18.96 34.99 -11.04
CA ASN A 65 -19.73 34.14 -11.96
C ASN A 65 -19.89 32.69 -11.47
N GLU A 66 -19.28 32.31 -10.34
CA GLU A 66 -19.37 30.95 -9.80
C GLU A 66 -20.71 30.72 -9.09
N ASN A 67 -21.45 29.71 -9.55
CA ASN A 67 -22.80 29.41 -9.06
C ASN A 67 -22.81 28.49 -7.83
N ARG A 68 -21.66 27.92 -7.44
CA ARG A 68 -21.49 26.99 -6.31
C ARG A 68 -20.29 27.36 -5.43
N PRO A 69 -20.25 28.59 -4.87
CA PRO A 69 -19.10 29.06 -4.09
C PRO A 69 -18.82 28.20 -2.85
N LYS A 70 -19.86 27.65 -2.21
CA LYS A 70 -19.73 26.70 -1.10
C LYS A 70 -18.97 25.42 -1.49
N TYR A 71 -19.25 24.91 -2.69
CA TYR A 71 -18.59 23.70 -3.19
C TYR A 71 -17.10 23.97 -3.41
N VAL A 72 -16.76 25.08 -4.06
CA VAL A 72 -15.38 25.53 -4.27
C VAL A 72 -14.65 25.73 -2.94
N ALA A 73 -15.26 26.44 -1.99
CA ALA A 73 -14.69 26.64 -0.66
C ALA A 73 -14.40 25.30 0.04
N ASN A 74 -15.31 24.33 -0.05
CA ASN A 74 -15.09 23.00 0.51
C ASN A 74 -13.94 22.24 -0.18
N GLN A 75 -13.78 22.37 -1.50
CA GLN A 75 -12.65 21.76 -2.21
C GLN A 75 -11.31 22.37 -1.79
N ILE A 76 -11.24 23.70 -1.71
CA ILE A 76 -10.04 24.42 -1.26
C ILE A 76 -9.71 24.03 0.18
N LYS A 77 -10.72 23.98 1.06
CA LYS A 77 -10.54 23.55 2.45
C LYS A 77 -10.05 22.10 2.53
N ALA A 78 -10.66 21.19 1.78
CA ALA A 78 -10.23 19.79 1.75
C ALA A 78 -8.75 19.68 1.34
N PHE A 79 -8.34 20.38 0.28
CA PHE A 79 -6.97 20.35 -0.22
C PHE A 79 -5.95 20.96 0.75
N CYS A 80 -6.26 22.15 1.28
CA CYS A 80 -5.30 22.97 2.01
C CYS A 80 -5.25 22.62 3.50
N HIS A 81 -6.35 22.12 4.06
CA HIS A 81 -6.48 21.84 5.48
C HIS A 81 -6.68 20.36 5.77
N ASP A 82 -7.56 19.65 5.07
CA ASP A 82 -7.95 18.30 5.49
C ASP A 82 -6.97 17.22 5.05
N ILE A 83 -6.35 17.36 3.88
CA ILE A 83 -5.25 16.48 3.44
C ILE A 83 -4.04 16.69 4.36
N LYS A 84 -3.53 15.63 4.97
CA LYS A 84 -2.38 15.67 5.89
C LYS A 84 -1.18 14.92 5.31
N LYS A 85 0.01 15.23 5.85
CA LYS A 85 1.21 14.45 5.56
C LYS A 85 1.01 12.99 5.94
N GLY A 86 1.46 12.08 5.09
CA GLY A 86 1.29 10.64 5.29
C GLY A 86 -0.03 10.08 4.75
N ASP A 87 -0.97 10.95 4.35
CA ASP A 87 -2.16 10.52 3.61
C ASP A 87 -1.79 9.96 2.24
N VAL A 88 -2.62 9.06 1.75
CA VAL A 88 -2.50 8.52 0.40
C VAL A 88 -3.39 9.32 -0.55
N VAL A 89 -2.80 9.78 -1.65
CA VAL A 89 -3.52 10.42 -2.75
C VAL A 89 -3.48 9.55 -4.00
N LEU A 90 -4.63 9.46 -4.66
CA LEU A 90 -4.84 8.80 -5.92
C LEU A 90 -5.11 9.85 -6.99
N ILE A 91 -4.43 9.75 -8.14
CA ILE A 91 -4.71 10.60 -9.30
C ILE A 91 -4.95 9.75 -10.56
N PRO A 92 -5.96 10.08 -11.38
CA PRO A 92 -6.21 9.38 -12.63
C PRO A 92 -5.40 9.97 -13.78
N SER A 93 -4.94 9.12 -14.70
CA SER A 93 -4.48 9.54 -16.02
C SER A 93 -5.65 9.95 -16.92
N ASN A 94 -5.35 10.35 -18.16
CA ASN A 94 -6.37 10.53 -19.18
C ASN A 94 -7.27 9.28 -19.30
N LYS A 95 -8.59 9.50 -19.41
CA LYS A 95 -9.67 8.49 -19.37
C LYS A 95 -9.65 7.57 -18.14
N SER A 96 -8.94 7.97 -17.09
CA SER A 96 -8.64 7.13 -15.91
C SER A 96 -8.06 5.76 -16.29
N ALA A 97 -7.24 5.67 -17.35
CA ALA A 97 -6.67 4.40 -17.79
C ALA A 97 -5.70 3.81 -16.74
N TYR A 98 -4.91 4.69 -16.11
CA TYR A 98 -3.99 4.38 -15.02
C TYR A 98 -4.34 5.24 -13.80
N ILE A 99 -4.14 4.68 -12.62
CA ILE A 99 -4.25 5.39 -11.35
C ILE A 99 -2.88 5.39 -10.69
N HIS A 100 -2.36 6.58 -10.40
CA HIS A 100 -1.15 6.77 -9.60
C HIS A 100 -1.52 6.91 -8.13
N PHE A 101 -0.72 6.29 -7.28
CA PHE A 101 -0.83 6.35 -5.83
C PHE A 101 0.42 7.02 -5.28
N GLY A 102 0.24 8.01 -4.42
CA GLY A 102 1.32 8.74 -3.79
C GLY A 102 1.05 9.02 -2.32
N ILE A 103 2.11 9.35 -1.59
CA ILE A 103 2.05 9.74 -0.18
C ILE A 103 2.35 11.22 -0.08
N ILE A 104 1.49 11.98 0.60
CA ILE A 104 1.69 13.40 0.86
C ILE A 104 2.93 13.59 1.76
N GLN A 105 3.85 14.49 1.37
CA GLN A 105 5.14 14.67 2.04
C GLN A 105 5.20 15.91 2.95
N ASP A 106 4.37 16.92 2.69
CA ASP A 106 4.39 18.20 3.40
C ASP A 106 3.25 18.35 4.43
N GLU A 107 3.56 19.07 5.51
CA GLU A 107 2.60 19.39 6.58
C GLU A 107 1.53 20.38 6.11
N THR A 108 1.92 21.32 5.23
CA THR A 108 1.08 22.40 4.73
C THR A 108 1.26 22.57 3.22
N PRO A 109 0.23 23.04 2.48
CA PRO A 109 0.38 23.44 1.09
C PRO A 109 1.37 24.58 0.90
N TYR A 110 1.86 24.70 -0.32
CA TYR A 110 2.65 25.84 -0.79
C TYR A 110 2.05 26.44 -2.05
N GLU A 111 2.51 27.62 -2.43
CA GLU A 111 2.14 28.28 -3.69
C GLU A 111 3.33 28.35 -4.63
N GLU A 112 3.12 27.89 -5.86
CA GLU A 112 4.06 28.07 -6.95
C GLU A 112 4.08 29.55 -7.40
N ASN A 113 5.28 30.04 -7.74
CA ASN A 113 5.48 31.40 -8.23
C ASN A 113 5.23 31.48 -9.73
N ILE A 114 3.97 31.32 -10.11
CA ILE A 114 3.44 31.51 -11.47
C ILE A 114 2.30 32.54 -11.42
N PRO A 115 2.02 33.28 -12.52
CA PRO A 115 0.92 34.25 -12.56
C PRO A 115 -0.43 33.60 -12.24
N ILE A 116 -1.40 34.38 -11.74
CA ILE A 116 -2.75 33.85 -11.43
C ILE A 116 -3.53 33.65 -12.73
N GLU A 117 -3.29 34.53 -13.68
CA GLU A 117 -3.96 34.70 -14.98
C GLU A 117 -3.80 33.47 -15.88
N ILE A 118 -2.76 32.65 -15.68
CA ILE A 118 -2.55 31.43 -16.48
C ILE A 118 -3.55 30.32 -16.16
N GLU A 119 -4.39 30.46 -15.13
CA GLU A 119 -5.52 29.53 -14.94
C GLU A 119 -6.57 29.69 -16.04
N ASP A 120 -6.73 30.90 -16.56
CA ASP A 120 -7.68 31.28 -17.60
C ASP A 120 -6.92 31.77 -18.85
N MET A 121 -5.95 30.99 -19.33
CA MET A 121 -5.07 31.37 -20.47
C MET A 121 -5.83 31.80 -21.74
N ASP A 122 -7.03 31.25 -21.97
CA ASP A 122 -7.89 31.64 -23.10
C ASP A 122 -8.32 33.12 -23.04
N GLU A 123 -8.49 33.66 -21.83
CA GLU A 123 -8.81 35.08 -21.61
C GLU A 123 -7.57 35.97 -21.52
N HIS A 124 -6.38 35.36 -21.40
CA HIS A 124 -5.10 36.02 -21.14
C HIS A 124 -3.99 35.56 -22.08
N SER A 125 -4.22 35.72 -23.40
CA SER A 125 -3.33 35.27 -24.48
C SER A 125 -1.89 35.82 -24.41
N GLU A 126 -1.67 36.92 -23.68
CA GLU A 126 -0.34 37.50 -23.46
C GLU A 126 0.63 36.53 -22.73
N TRP A 127 0.11 35.60 -21.94
CA TRP A 127 0.93 34.61 -21.22
C TRP A 127 1.15 33.32 -22.02
N PHE A 128 0.52 33.19 -23.19
CA PHE A 128 0.54 31.94 -23.97
C PHE A 128 1.96 31.50 -24.33
N PHE A 129 2.79 32.42 -24.84
CA PHE A 129 4.13 32.07 -25.32
C PHE A 129 5.07 31.59 -24.20
N GLU A 130 4.87 32.02 -22.96
CA GLU A 130 5.77 31.69 -21.83
C GLU A 130 5.26 30.50 -21.01
N TYR A 131 3.94 30.26 -20.97
CA TYR A 131 3.33 29.29 -20.07
C TYR A 131 2.49 28.20 -20.78
N GLU A 132 2.56 28.09 -22.10
CA GLU A 132 1.90 27.00 -22.84
C GLU A 132 2.33 25.63 -22.31
N GLY A 133 1.34 24.79 -21.97
CA GLY A 133 1.58 23.45 -21.45
C GLY A 133 2.11 23.41 -20.01
N VAL A 134 2.16 24.54 -19.30
CA VAL A 134 2.49 24.55 -17.86
C VAL A 134 1.23 24.27 -17.06
N CYS A 135 1.34 23.45 -16.00
CA CYS A 135 0.23 23.31 -15.06
C CYS A 135 -0.03 24.63 -14.31
N PRO A 136 -1.22 25.24 -14.44
CA PRO A 136 -1.48 26.57 -13.93
C PRO A 136 -1.78 26.59 -12.43
N TYR A 137 -1.93 25.44 -11.78
CA TYR A 137 -2.32 25.38 -10.38
C TYR A 137 -1.21 25.87 -9.46
N ARG A 138 -1.48 27.00 -8.79
CA ARG A 138 -0.54 27.60 -7.84
C ARG A 138 -0.49 26.85 -6.53
N LYS A 139 -1.64 26.48 -5.96
CA LYS A 139 -1.72 25.77 -4.68
C LYS A 139 -1.33 24.30 -4.88
N ARG A 140 -0.23 23.88 -4.27
CA ARG A 140 0.35 22.55 -4.48
C ARG A 140 0.65 21.82 -3.16
N ARG A 141 0.67 20.49 -3.23
CA ARG A 141 1.16 19.57 -2.19
C ARG A 141 2.20 18.66 -2.80
N LYS A 142 3.32 18.46 -2.10
CA LYS A 142 4.40 17.54 -2.49
C LYS A 142 3.95 16.10 -2.27
N VAL A 143 4.18 15.28 -3.27
CA VAL A 143 3.77 13.88 -3.29
C VAL A 143 4.94 13.00 -3.66
N LYS A 144 5.16 11.94 -2.87
CA LYS A 144 6.03 10.84 -3.26
C LYS A 144 5.17 9.77 -3.93
N TRP A 145 5.26 9.63 -5.24
CA TRP A 145 4.59 8.57 -5.99
C TRP A 145 5.22 7.22 -5.67
N ILE A 146 4.38 6.23 -5.34
CA ILE A 146 4.82 4.91 -4.86
C ILE A 146 4.35 3.75 -5.73
N LYS A 147 3.27 3.94 -6.51
CA LYS A 147 2.73 2.87 -7.37
C LYS A 147 1.87 3.46 -8.48
N VAL A 148 1.85 2.78 -9.63
CA VAL A 148 0.88 2.99 -10.70
C VAL A 148 0.20 1.66 -11.02
N VAL A 149 -1.12 1.70 -11.19
CA VAL A 149 -1.91 0.51 -11.51
C VAL A 149 -2.87 0.84 -12.64
N ARG A 150 -3.03 -0.07 -13.60
CA ARG A 150 -4.08 0.04 -14.61
C ARG A 150 -5.45 -0.09 -13.95
N ARG A 151 -6.43 0.71 -14.39
CA ARG A 151 -7.77 0.71 -13.80
C ARG A 151 -8.42 -0.68 -13.79
N ASP A 152 -8.25 -1.46 -14.85
CA ASP A 152 -8.80 -2.81 -14.99
C ASP A 152 -8.14 -3.86 -14.09
N HIS A 153 -7.05 -3.51 -13.41
CA HIS A 153 -6.41 -4.36 -12.40
C HIS A 153 -6.74 -3.91 -10.96
N LEU A 154 -7.54 -2.85 -10.79
CA LEU A 154 -8.01 -2.39 -9.49
C LEU A 154 -9.29 -3.12 -9.07
N ASP A 155 -9.54 -3.13 -7.76
CA ASP A 155 -10.80 -3.63 -7.23
C ASP A 155 -11.99 -2.84 -7.82
N PRO A 156 -13.03 -3.49 -8.37
CA PRO A 156 -14.20 -2.82 -8.93
C PRO A 156 -14.89 -1.84 -7.96
N GLN A 157 -14.75 -2.04 -6.65
CA GLN A 157 -15.30 -1.12 -5.64
C GLN A 157 -14.69 0.29 -5.78
N LEU A 158 -13.45 0.40 -6.27
CA LEU A 158 -12.81 1.69 -6.53
C LEU A 158 -13.43 2.43 -7.73
N TYR A 159 -14.23 1.80 -8.58
CA TYR A 159 -14.76 2.43 -9.80
C TYR A 159 -15.67 3.61 -9.47
N ARG A 160 -16.49 3.52 -8.41
CA ARG A 160 -17.36 4.65 -8.01
C ARG A 160 -16.55 5.88 -7.60
N LEU A 161 -15.38 5.69 -6.99
CA LEU A 161 -14.44 6.76 -6.69
C LEU A 161 -13.80 7.30 -7.97
N ILE A 162 -13.30 6.41 -8.83
CA ILE A 162 -12.60 6.76 -10.08
C ILE A 162 -13.49 7.50 -11.09
N TYR A 163 -14.82 7.30 -11.02
CA TYR A 163 -15.80 7.99 -11.87
C TYR A 163 -16.46 9.22 -11.21
N SER A 164 -16.07 9.59 -9.98
CA SER A 164 -16.66 10.75 -9.30
C SER A 164 -16.28 12.08 -9.99
N GLN A 165 -17.24 12.94 -10.32
CA GLN A 165 -16.95 14.20 -11.05
C GLN A 165 -16.38 15.31 -10.14
N HIS A 166 -16.00 14.99 -8.90
CA HIS A 166 -15.46 15.96 -7.96
C HIS A 166 -13.95 16.11 -8.13
N THR A 167 -13.45 17.36 -8.12
CA THR A 167 -12.01 17.66 -8.21
C THR A 167 -11.23 16.96 -7.09
N ILE A 168 -11.80 16.92 -5.89
CA ILE A 168 -11.26 16.21 -4.74
C ILE A 168 -12.37 15.39 -4.11
N SER A 169 -12.11 14.12 -3.86
CA SER A 169 -13.00 13.22 -3.14
C SER A 169 -12.28 12.60 -1.95
N LYS A 170 -12.93 12.61 -0.79
CA LYS A 170 -12.48 11.81 0.35
C LYS A 170 -12.72 10.33 0.06
N ALA A 171 -11.70 9.51 0.27
CA ALA A 171 -11.65 8.11 -0.14
C ALA A 171 -11.48 7.12 1.03
N ASP A 172 -11.59 7.57 2.29
CA ASP A 172 -11.44 6.70 3.46
C ASP A 172 -12.37 5.46 3.44
N GLY A 173 -13.58 5.60 2.89
CA GLY A 173 -14.51 4.48 2.69
C GLY A 173 -14.01 3.40 1.72
N TYR A 174 -12.89 3.65 1.04
CA TYR A 174 -12.22 2.73 0.12
C TYR A 174 -10.85 2.27 0.64
N ALA A 175 -10.48 2.61 1.88
CA ALA A 175 -9.15 2.37 2.45
C ALA A 175 -8.68 0.92 2.27
N GLU A 176 -9.53 -0.06 2.56
CA GLU A 176 -9.19 -1.49 2.41
C GLU A 176 -8.78 -1.83 0.97
N TYR A 177 -9.52 -1.36 -0.03
CA TYR A 177 -9.24 -1.63 -1.44
C TYR A 177 -7.99 -0.89 -1.93
N ILE A 178 -7.74 0.30 -1.40
CA ILE A 178 -6.54 1.10 -1.69
C ILE A 178 -5.30 0.42 -1.09
N ASP A 179 -5.38 -0.02 0.16
CA ASP A 179 -4.28 -0.71 0.85
C ASP A 179 -3.90 -1.99 0.12
N LYS A 180 -4.88 -2.81 -0.28
CA LYS A 180 -4.68 -4.01 -1.12
C LYS A 180 -4.07 -3.71 -2.48
N ALA A 181 -4.45 -2.59 -3.09
CA ALA A 181 -3.86 -2.16 -4.35
C ALA A 181 -2.39 -1.75 -4.16
N LEU A 182 -1.99 -1.27 -2.98
CA LEU A 182 -0.63 -0.86 -2.67
C LEU A 182 0.26 -2.01 -2.19
N PHE A 183 -0.24 -2.82 -1.25
CA PHE A 183 0.50 -3.81 -0.49
C PHE A 183 -0.20 -5.18 -0.51
N ASP A 184 0.57 -6.24 -0.77
CA ASP A 184 0.12 -7.63 -0.73
C ASP A 184 0.53 -8.36 0.58
N PHE A 185 1.32 -7.69 1.42
CA PHE A 185 1.65 -8.10 2.79
C PHE A 185 1.93 -6.87 3.65
N TYR A 186 1.13 -6.64 4.69
CA TYR A 186 1.23 -5.45 5.53
C TYR A 186 0.60 -5.64 6.92
N ILE A 187 0.89 -4.74 7.84
CA ILE A 187 0.26 -4.64 9.17
C ILE A 187 -0.58 -3.36 9.20
N LYS A 188 -1.79 -3.44 9.73
CA LYS A 188 -2.64 -2.28 10.00
C LYS A 188 -3.33 -2.46 11.35
N GLY A 189 -2.99 -1.59 12.29
CA GLY A 189 -3.39 -1.76 13.69
C GLY A 189 -2.80 -3.03 14.30
N ASP A 190 -3.66 -3.89 14.83
CA ASP A 190 -3.32 -5.16 15.49
C ASP A 190 -3.39 -6.37 14.56
N LYS A 191 -3.75 -6.17 13.28
CA LYS A 191 -3.90 -7.24 12.29
C LYS A 191 -2.81 -7.20 11.21
N CYS A 192 -2.36 -8.38 10.81
CA CYS A 192 -1.54 -8.58 9.62
C CYS A 192 -2.43 -9.07 8.47
N HIS A 193 -2.18 -8.53 7.27
CA HIS A 193 -2.86 -8.90 6.04
C HIS A 193 -1.87 -9.61 5.12
N PHE A 194 -2.26 -10.78 4.61
CA PHE A 194 -1.46 -11.62 3.72
C PHE A 194 -2.28 -12.01 2.49
N ILE A 195 -1.89 -11.48 1.32
CA ILE A 195 -2.66 -11.57 0.09
C ILE A 195 -1.94 -12.45 -0.93
N LEU A 196 -2.47 -13.63 -1.17
CA LEU A 196 -2.03 -14.53 -2.23
C LEU A 196 -2.73 -14.19 -3.55
N HIS A 197 -1.96 -14.05 -4.62
CA HIS A 197 -2.52 -13.78 -5.95
C HIS A 197 -2.64 -15.07 -6.75
N VAL A 198 -3.86 -15.45 -7.12
CA VAL A 198 -4.16 -16.57 -8.01
C VAL A 198 -4.10 -16.04 -9.45
N ARG A 199 -3.10 -16.46 -10.24
CA ARG A 199 -2.87 -15.93 -11.60
C ARG A 199 -3.51 -16.76 -12.71
N LYS A 200 -4.00 -17.96 -12.39
CA LYS A 200 -4.68 -18.85 -13.33
C LYS A 200 -5.81 -18.10 -14.05
N LYS A 201 -5.82 -18.14 -15.38
CA LYS A 201 -6.85 -17.52 -16.23
C LYS A 201 -8.00 -18.46 -16.60
N ASP A 202 -7.71 -19.76 -16.62
CA ASP A 202 -8.73 -20.78 -16.89
C ASP A 202 -9.51 -21.16 -15.64
N HIS A 203 -10.54 -21.99 -15.82
CA HIS A 203 -11.35 -22.53 -14.73
C HIS A 203 -10.48 -23.21 -13.67
N ILE A 204 -10.69 -22.83 -12.42
CA ILE A 204 -10.04 -23.45 -11.26
C ILE A 204 -10.85 -24.68 -10.87
N LYS A 205 -10.19 -25.85 -10.84
CA LYS A 205 -10.85 -27.08 -10.38
C LYS A 205 -11.01 -27.03 -8.87
N ALA A 206 -12.23 -27.32 -8.38
CA ALA A 206 -12.57 -27.23 -6.97
C ALA A 206 -11.62 -28.01 -6.05
N HIS A 207 -11.21 -29.22 -6.43
CA HIS A 207 -10.30 -30.03 -5.59
C HIS A 207 -8.93 -29.37 -5.40
N HIS A 208 -8.36 -28.72 -6.43
CA HIS A 208 -7.08 -28.01 -6.27
C HIS A 208 -7.21 -26.82 -5.33
N PHE A 209 -8.30 -26.05 -5.47
CA PHE A 209 -8.56 -24.90 -4.61
C PHE A 209 -8.83 -25.30 -3.16
N ILE A 210 -9.77 -26.22 -2.94
CA ILE A 210 -10.16 -26.66 -1.60
C ILE A 210 -8.98 -27.33 -0.88
N SER A 211 -8.22 -28.20 -1.57
CA SER A 211 -7.04 -28.82 -0.97
C SER A 211 -5.96 -27.80 -0.64
N PHE A 212 -5.70 -26.83 -1.54
CA PHE A 212 -4.77 -25.74 -1.24
C PHE A 212 -5.18 -24.95 0.00
N MET A 213 -6.45 -24.55 0.09
CA MET A 213 -6.97 -23.80 1.23
C MET A 213 -6.87 -24.60 2.53
N SER A 214 -7.27 -25.87 2.50
CA SER A 214 -7.20 -26.75 3.66
C SER A 214 -5.76 -26.93 4.15
N ASP A 215 -4.83 -27.18 3.25
CA ASP A 215 -3.42 -27.37 3.62
C ASP A 215 -2.77 -26.03 4.03
N LEU A 216 -3.20 -24.89 3.48
CA LEU A 216 -2.74 -23.55 3.88
C LEU A 216 -3.16 -23.20 5.31
N PHE A 217 -4.42 -23.48 5.66
CA PHE A 217 -4.92 -23.27 7.02
C PHE A 217 -4.28 -24.22 8.02
N ALA A 218 -3.94 -25.44 7.61
CA ALA A 218 -3.19 -26.38 8.46
C ALA A 218 -1.77 -25.88 8.81
N LEU A 219 -1.25 -24.83 8.14
CA LEU A 219 -0.01 -24.16 8.54
C LEU A 219 -0.21 -23.21 9.74
N ALA A 220 -1.45 -22.82 10.04
CA ALA A 220 -1.77 -22.11 11.26
C ALA A 220 -1.59 -23.04 12.46
N ASP A 221 -1.11 -22.50 13.58
CA ASP A 221 -1.19 -23.20 14.85
C ASP A 221 -2.66 -23.20 15.30
N SER A 222 -3.19 -24.38 15.68
CA SER A 222 -4.59 -24.59 16.04
C SER A 222 -5.08 -23.68 17.15
N HIS A 223 -4.16 -23.11 17.95
CA HIS A 223 -4.48 -22.12 18.97
C HIS A 223 -4.92 -20.76 18.40
N PHE A 224 -4.69 -20.49 17.11
CA PHE A 224 -5.02 -19.22 16.45
C PHE A 224 -6.09 -19.36 15.36
N ASP A 225 -6.76 -20.51 15.25
CA ASP A 225 -7.77 -20.74 14.21
C ASP A 225 -8.92 -19.71 14.29
N ASP A 226 -9.36 -19.36 15.50
CA ASP A 226 -10.42 -18.36 15.72
C ASP A 226 -9.94 -16.90 15.53
N GLU A 227 -8.65 -16.69 15.26
CA GLU A 227 -8.04 -15.36 15.12
C GLU A 227 -7.73 -14.99 13.66
N ILE A 228 -8.10 -15.83 12.69
CA ILE A 228 -7.80 -15.65 11.26
C ILE A 228 -9.10 -15.53 10.45
N ASP A 229 -9.36 -14.33 9.95
CA ASP A 229 -10.38 -14.06 8.95
C ASP A 229 -9.86 -14.35 7.55
N ILE A 230 -10.75 -14.76 6.64
CA ILE A 230 -10.44 -14.93 5.21
C ILE A 230 -11.37 -14.13 4.31
N LYS A 231 -10.80 -13.50 3.28
CA LYS A 231 -11.54 -12.91 2.16
C LYS A 231 -11.07 -13.54 0.85
N ILE A 232 -12.03 -14.01 0.04
CA ILE A 232 -11.74 -14.71 -1.22
C ILE A 232 -12.45 -13.96 -2.36
N ASN A 233 -11.68 -13.55 -3.36
CA ASN A 233 -12.21 -13.06 -4.62
C ASN A 233 -11.44 -13.75 -5.77
N VAL A 234 -11.76 -15.02 -6.00
CA VAL A 234 -11.09 -15.88 -6.97
C VAL A 234 -12.05 -16.17 -8.12
N GLN A 235 -11.85 -15.46 -9.25
CA GLN A 235 -12.66 -15.57 -10.47
C GLN A 235 -11.77 -15.73 -11.73
N SER A 236 -10.57 -16.30 -11.54
CA SER A 236 -9.57 -16.55 -12.60
C SER A 236 -9.24 -15.33 -13.49
N PRO A 237 -8.36 -14.40 -13.07
CA PRO A 237 -7.53 -14.42 -11.86
C PRO A 237 -8.23 -13.84 -10.63
N GLY A 238 -7.56 -13.89 -9.47
CA GLY A 238 -8.11 -13.32 -8.25
C GLY A 238 -7.15 -13.30 -7.05
N ALA A 239 -7.71 -13.08 -5.86
CA ALA A 239 -6.94 -12.97 -4.63
C ALA A 239 -7.57 -13.75 -3.46
N ILE A 240 -6.71 -14.26 -2.59
CA ILE A 240 -7.05 -14.86 -1.31
C ILE A 240 -6.33 -14.02 -0.25
N GLU A 241 -7.06 -13.47 0.69
CA GLU A 241 -6.50 -12.67 1.77
C GLU A 241 -6.76 -13.35 3.11
N LEU A 242 -5.69 -13.57 3.88
CA LEU A 242 -5.75 -13.93 5.29
C LEU A 242 -5.51 -12.67 6.13
N ILE A 243 -6.36 -12.45 7.13
CA ILE A 243 -6.29 -11.28 8.03
C ILE A 243 -6.38 -11.80 9.46
N GLY A 244 -5.42 -11.47 10.31
CA GLY A 244 -5.48 -11.96 11.69
C GLY A 244 -4.34 -11.51 12.57
N TYR A 245 -4.19 -12.20 13.70
CA TYR A 245 -3.13 -11.96 14.66
C TYR A 245 -1.75 -11.99 13.99
N ILE A 246 -0.94 -10.96 14.24
CA ILE A 246 0.30 -10.69 13.50
C ILE A 246 1.26 -11.89 13.50
N PRO A 247 1.63 -12.50 14.66
CA PRO A 247 2.46 -13.69 14.66
C PRO A 247 1.87 -14.88 13.90
N ALA A 248 0.57 -15.15 14.01
CA ALA A 248 -0.06 -16.27 13.31
C ALA A 248 0.06 -16.14 11.79
N ILE A 249 -0.29 -14.97 11.25
CA ILE A 249 -0.20 -14.70 9.80
C ILE A 249 1.24 -14.75 9.30
N ILE A 250 2.20 -14.17 10.04
CA ILE A 250 3.61 -14.24 9.65
C ILE A 250 4.11 -15.69 9.66
N MET A 251 3.69 -16.53 10.61
CA MET A 251 4.08 -17.95 10.65
C MET A 251 3.62 -18.69 9.39
N ILE A 252 2.33 -18.53 9.04
CA ILE A 252 1.75 -19.12 7.83
C ILE A 252 2.51 -18.64 6.59
N ALA A 253 2.77 -17.34 6.50
CA ALA A 253 3.47 -16.74 5.37
C ALA A 253 4.90 -17.29 5.21
N VAL A 254 5.67 -17.40 6.30
CA VAL A 254 7.04 -17.95 6.25
C VAL A 254 7.03 -19.45 5.97
N ALA A 255 6.12 -20.22 6.58
CA ALA A 255 5.98 -21.65 6.31
C ALA A 255 5.65 -21.91 4.84
N LEU A 256 4.70 -21.15 4.28
CA LEU A 256 4.31 -21.24 2.88
C LEU A 256 5.47 -20.89 1.93
N VAL A 257 6.24 -19.84 2.25
CA VAL A 257 7.46 -19.48 1.50
C VAL A 257 8.49 -20.60 1.56
N GLY A 258 8.70 -21.24 2.71
CA GLY A 258 9.62 -22.37 2.84
C GLY A 258 9.20 -23.57 1.99
N ILE A 259 7.90 -23.87 1.94
CA ILE A 259 7.34 -25.02 1.21
C ILE A 259 7.33 -24.76 -0.31
N ILE A 260 6.75 -23.65 -0.76
CA ILE A 260 6.59 -23.33 -2.19
C ILE A 260 7.90 -22.79 -2.79
N GLY A 261 8.60 -21.94 -2.04
CA GLY A 261 9.80 -21.25 -2.51
C GLY A 261 11.02 -22.14 -2.68
N GLY A 262 11.12 -23.26 -1.97
CA GLY A 262 12.29 -24.15 -2.03
C GLY A 262 12.52 -24.83 -3.40
N ARG A 263 11.52 -24.88 -4.28
CA ARG A 263 11.62 -25.49 -5.63
C ARG A 263 11.62 -24.50 -6.79
N VAL A 264 11.15 -23.27 -6.57
CA VAL A 264 11.12 -22.22 -7.58
C VAL A 264 12.40 -21.41 -7.43
N LYS A 265 13.28 -21.41 -8.44
CA LYS A 265 14.38 -20.44 -8.52
C LYS A 265 13.79 -19.04 -8.42
N PHE A 266 13.87 -18.46 -7.22
CA PHE A 266 13.42 -17.11 -6.90
C PHE A 266 14.16 -16.10 -7.76
N PHE A 267 13.61 -15.66 -8.91
CA PHE A 267 14.08 -14.48 -9.67
C PHE A 267 15.62 -14.24 -9.72
N GLY A 268 16.44 -15.30 -9.85
CA GLY A 268 17.92 -15.19 -9.88
C GLY A 268 18.61 -14.85 -8.54
N ILE A 269 17.88 -14.83 -7.43
CA ILE A 269 18.38 -14.63 -6.06
C ILE A 269 18.35 -15.99 -5.34
N GLU A 270 19.52 -16.57 -5.10
CA GLU A 270 19.66 -17.67 -4.15
C GLU A 270 19.43 -17.11 -2.74
N PHE A 271 18.20 -17.18 -2.27
CA PHE A 271 17.91 -16.96 -0.87
C PHE A 271 18.53 -18.10 -0.08
N ASP A 272 19.26 -17.77 0.99
CA ASP A 272 19.64 -18.70 2.05
C ASP A 272 18.38 -19.05 2.88
N THR A 273 17.35 -19.58 2.20
CA THR A 273 16.09 -20.07 2.75
C THR A 273 16.28 -21.06 3.91
N PRO A 274 17.35 -21.89 3.97
CA PRO A 274 17.58 -22.74 5.13
C PRO A 274 17.79 -21.94 6.43
N GLY A 275 18.33 -20.71 6.37
CA GLY A 275 18.62 -19.90 7.55
C GLY A 275 17.38 -19.28 8.21
N ILE A 276 16.42 -18.77 7.42
CA ILE A 276 15.16 -18.22 7.96
C ILE A 276 14.24 -19.34 8.44
N VAL A 277 14.10 -20.38 7.62
CA VAL A 277 13.29 -21.56 7.97
C VAL A 277 13.89 -22.27 9.19
N GLY A 278 15.22 -22.41 9.24
CA GLY A 278 15.95 -22.97 10.38
C GLY A 278 15.74 -22.20 11.68
N ARG A 279 15.79 -20.86 11.66
CA ARG A 279 15.50 -20.03 12.84
C ARG A 279 14.02 -20.07 13.24
N LEU A 280 13.11 -20.20 12.28
CA LEU A 280 11.69 -20.39 12.56
C LEU A 280 11.46 -21.75 13.25
N LEU A 281 12.09 -22.81 12.76
CA LEU A 281 12.10 -24.15 13.38
C LEU A 281 12.74 -24.13 14.78
N GLU A 282 13.81 -23.35 15.00
CA GLU A 282 14.40 -23.15 16.35
C GLU A 282 13.46 -22.42 17.30
N TRP A 283 12.77 -21.39 16.84
CA TRP A 283 11.75 -20.70 17.65
C TRP A 283 10.57 -21.60 17.98
N GLN A 284 10.13 -22.44 17.03
CA GLN A 284 9.13 -23.48 17.28
C GLN A 284 9.58 -24.42 18.40
N LYS A 285 10.84 -24.87 18.39
CA LYS A 285 11.42 -25.70 19.46
C LYS A 285 11.48 -24.97 20.81
N LEU A 286 11.75 -23.67 20.82
CA LEU A 286 11.79 -22.87 22.05
C LEU A 286 10.41 -22.69 22.69
N LYS A 287 9.33 -22.55 21.89
CA LYS A 287 7.96 -22.54 22.42
C LYS A 287 7.51 -23.89 22.98
N GLN A 288 7.99 -25.00 22.42
CA GLN A 288 7.70 -26.37 22.90
C GLN A 288 8.26 -26.66 24.31
N GLN A 289 9.28 -25.94 24.78
CA GLN A 289 9.86 -26.16 26.11
C GLN A 289 9.08 -25.51 27.26
N GLY A 290 8.13 -24.61 26.96
CA GLY A 290 7.41 -23.81 27.98
C GLY A 290 5.96 -24.19 28.25
N GLN A 291 5.33 -25.03 27.42
CA GLN A 291 3.91 -25.39 27.55
C GLN A 291 3.68 -26.88 27.31
N THR A 292 3.00 -27.52 28.27
CA THR A 292 2.59 -28.93 28.25
C THR A 292 1.64 -29.20 27.08
N GLN A 293 2.06 -30.06 26.16
CA GLN A 293 1.29 -30.86 25.20
C GLN A 293 -0.02 -30.26 24.61
N GLU A 294 0.10 -29.60 23.46
CA GLU A 294 -0.73 -29.82 22.26
C GLU A 294 -0.02 -29.11 21.07
N GLY A 295 0.42 -29.91 20.09
CA GLY A 295 1.46 -29.52 19.15
C GLY A 295 0.94 -28.71 17.97
N VAL A 296 1.70 -27.68 17.59
CA VAL A 296 1.67 -27.11 16.23
C VAL A 296 1.96 -28.26 15.26
N ASN A 297 1.05 -28.53 14.33
CA ASN A 297 1.24 -29.59 13.32
C ASN A 297 2.35 -29.16 12.35
N GLU A 298 3.54 -29.75 12.48
CA GLU A 298 4.52 -29.69 11.39
C GLU A 298 3.89 -30.38 10.18
N PRO A 299 3.77 -29.70 9.02
CA PRO A 299 3.08 -30.28 7.88
C PRO A 299 3.82 -31.55 7.42
N THR A 300 3.08 -32.63 7.19
CA THR A 300 3.62 -33.88 6.66
C THR A 300 4.22 -33.64 5.28
N ASP A 301 5.14 -34.51 4.85
CA ASP A 301 5.73 -34.37 3.50
C ASP A 301 4.67 -34.48 2.40
N GLU A 302 3.64 -35.30 2.60
CA GLU A 302 2.47 -35.34 1.72
C GLU A 302 1.71 -34.01 1.66
N GLN A 303 1.52 -33.32 2.80
CA GLN A 303 0.91 -31.98 2.86
C GLN A 303 1.76 -30.96 2.10
N LYS A 304 3.08 -30.98 2.29
CA LYS A 304 4.00 -30.09 1.58
C LYS A 304 3.92 -30.30 0.06
N GLU A 305 3.90 -31.55 -0.40
CA GLU A 305 3.77 -31.87 -1.82
C GLU A 305 2.42 -31.43 -2.41
N ARG A 306 1.32 -31.61 -1.66
CA ARG A 306 0.00 -31.12 -2.08
C ARG A 306 -0.06 -29.60 -2.15
N LEU A 307 0.54 -28.89 -1.18
CA LEU A 307 0.63 -27.43 -1.21
C LEU A 307 1.36 -26.95 -2.46
N ILE A 308 2.51 -27.54 -2.78
CA ILE A 308 3.29 -27.20 -3.97
C ILE A 308 2.48 -27.46 -5.24
N MET A 309 1.95 -28.68 -5.41
CA MET A 309 1.18 -29.07 -6.59
C MET A 309 -0.05 -28.18 -6.82
N ASN A 310 -0.80 -27.89 -5.75
CA ASN A 310 -2.01 -27.07 -5.87
C ASN A 310 -1.67 -25.58 -6.05
N ALA A 311 -0.59 -25.09 -5.43
CA ALA A 311 -0.10 -23.74 -5.67
C ALA A 311 0.34 -23.54 -7.14
N GLU A 312 1.05 -24.51 -7.72
CA GLU A 312 1.40 -24.51 -9.14
C GLU A 312 0.15 -24.54 -10.03
N ASN A 313 -0.86 -25.36 -9.69
CA ASN A 313 -2.11 -25.41 -10.45
C ASN A 313 -2.88 -24.08 -10.43
N LEU A 314 -2.92 -23.44 -9.26
CA LEU A 314 -3.57 -22.15 -9.05
C LEU A 314 -2.72 -20.97 -9.57
N GLU A 315 -1.47 -21.23 -9.96
CA GLU A 315 -0.48 -20.21 -10.29
C GLU A 315 -0.38 -19.17 -9.16
N ILE A 316 -0.22 -19.65 -7.92
CA ILE A 316 -0.09 -18.79 -6.75
C ILE A 316 1.19 -17.96 -6.87
N GLN A 317 1.02 -16.66 -6.92
CA GLN A 317 2.09 -15.70 -6.75
C GLN A 317 2.14 -15.26 -5.28
N LEU A 318 3.27 -15.53 -4.63
CA LEU A 318 3.57 -15.06 -3.28
C LEU A 318 3.72 -13.53 -3.25
N PRO A 319 3.39 -12.88 -2.12
CA PRO A 319 3.49 -11.43 -1.99
C PRO A 319 4.90 -10.91 -2.20
N GLY A 320 5.05 -9.86 -3.02
CA GLY A 320 6.33 -9.20 -3.22
C GLY A 320 6.80 -8.47 -1.95
N GLN A 321 5.87 -7.97 -1.13
CA GLN A 321 6.19 -7.26 0.11
C GLN A 321 6.76 -8.23 1.14
N LEU A 322 6.21 -9.46 1.22
CA LEU A 322 6.75 -10.52 2.07
C LEU A 322 8.21 -10.82 1.73
N GLN A 323 8.53 -10.95 0.43
CA GLN A 323 9.89 -11.18 -0.02
C GLN A 323 10.84 -10.06 0.42
N LYS A 324 10.44 -8.80 0.23
CA LYS A 324 11.23 -7.63 0.66
C LYS A 324 11.43 -7.61 2.18
N SER A 325 10.40 -7.92 2.95
CA SER A 325 10.46 -7.96 4.42
C SER A 325 11.41 -9.07 4.91
N LEU A 326 11.34 -10.27 4.31
CA LEU A 326 12.24 -11.37 4.64
C LEU A 326 13.69 -11.06 4.28
N GLN A 327 13.93 -10.46 3.11
CA GLN A 327 15.27 -10.04 2.71
C GLN A 327 15.86 -9.00 3.70
N ALA A 328 15.10 -7.95 4.03
CA ALA A 328 15.54 -6.93 4.96
C ALA A 328 15.83 -7.49 6.36
N TYR A 329 15.06 -8.51 6.79
CA TYR A 329 15.29 -9.23 8.04
C TYR A 329 16.58 -10.06 8.01
N VAL A 330 16.86 -10.80 6.94
CA VAL A 330 18.13 -11.55 6.83
C VAL A 330 19.34 -10.62 6.82
N GLU A 331 19.25 -9.53 6.07
CA GLU A 331 20.32 -8.52 6.01
C GLU A 331 20.60 -7.91 7.40
N SER A 332 19.56 -7.63 8.20
CA SER A 332 19.73 -7.11 9.56
C SER A 332 20.41 -8.11 10.50
N LEU A 333 20.09 -9.40 10.37
CA LEU A 333 20.73 -10.48 11.13
C LEU A 333 22.21 -10.63 10.78
N SER A 334 22.57 -10.60 9.49
CA SER A 334 23.97 -10.73 9.04
C SER A 334 24.87 -9.60 9.57
N LYS A 335 24.32 -8.38 9.71
CA LYS A 335 25.00 -7.22 10.30
C LYS A 335 25.20 -7.34 11.81
N GLN A 336 24.30 -8.03 12.52
CA GLN A 336 24.45 -8.28 13.95
C GLN A 336 25.51 -9.34 14.25
N THR A 337 25.67 -10.35 13.39
CA THR A 337 26.67 -11.41 13.56
C THR A 337 28.09 -10.98 13.20
N SER A 338 28.26 -9.85 12.50
CA SER A 338 29.56 -9.31 12.06
C SER A 338 30.16 -8.23 12.99
N LEU A 339 29.51 -7.91 14.11
CA LEU A 339 30.10 -7.07 15.15
C LEU A 339 31.13 -7.90 15.96
N PRO A 340 32.38 -7.42 16.15
CA PRO A 340 33.37 -8.14 16.94
C PRO A 340 32.89 -8.26 18.39
N VAL A 341 32.86 -9.48 18.91
CA VAL A 341 32.81 -9.72 20.35
C VAL A 341 34.13 -9.16 20.90
N GLU A 342 34.08 -8.02 21.58
CA GLU A 342 35.20 -7.58 22.40
C GLU A 342 35.49 -8.69 23.41
N ALA A 343 36.63 -9.36 23.20
CA ALA A 343 37.17 -10.32 24.13
C ALA A 343 37.38 -9.62 25.48
N LYS A 344 36.51 -9.90 26.45
CA LYS A 344 36.87 -9.80 27.85
C LYS A 344 37.87 -10.92 28.12
N ASP A 345 39.13 -10.66 27.79
CA ASP A 345 40.24 -11.46 28.27
C ASP A 345 40.26 -11.35 29.80
N GLU A 346 39.96 -12.48 30.41
CA GLU A 346 40.30 -12.81 31.78
C GLU A 346 41.81 -12.59 31.96
N LYS A 347 42.21 -11.54 32.68
CA LYS A 347 43.48 -11.56 33.39
C LYS A 347 43.30 -12.30 34.71
N LYS A 348 43.57 -13.60 34.68
CA LYS A 348 44.12 -14.34 35.82
C LYS A 348 45.63 -14.48 35.63
N GLU A 349 46.34 -14.34 36.76
CA GLU A 349 47.79 -14.60 36.99
C GLU A 349 48.71 -13.49 36.43
N GLU A 350 49.54 -12.80 37.21
CA GLU A 350 50.23 -13.13 38.49
C GLU A 350 49.96 -12.15 39.64
#